data_AF-A0A7W6G7R0-F1
#
_entry.id   AF-A0A7W6G7R0-F1
#
_cell.length_a   1.000
_cell.length_b   1.000
_cell.length_c   1.000
_cell.angle_alpha   90.00
_cell.angle_beta   90.00
_cell.angle_gamma   90.00
#
_symmetry.space_group_name_H-M   'P 1'
#
loop_
_entity.id
_entity.type
_entity.pdbx_description
1 polymer ?
#
loop_
_entity_poly.entity_id
_entity_poly.type
_entity_poly.pdbx_seq_one_letter_code
_entity_poly.pdbx_strand_id
1 'polypeptide(L)'
;MTHALIIDDNMIFSHSVQKRLEGIGFRSFDKTWTEAQALTAADRRNPDLIVIGDDVEEGSALRAAQAITEKVPVPVLMVTADPIRAKLAIEDQGTVKGPFLLNQIEEAVKQARHVSPRSLDE
;
A
#
# COMPACT_ATOMS: atom_id res chain seq x y z
N MET A 1 7.53 -12.77 -9.86
CA MET A 1 8.32 -11.57 -9.48
C MET A 1 7.42 -10.68 -8.65
N THR A 2 7.84 -10.31 -7.44
CA THR A 2 7.08 -9.47 -6.51
C THR A 2 6.85 -8.07 -7.08
N HIS A 3 5.59 -7.68 -7.16
CA HIS A 3 5.11 -6.44 -7.73
C HIS A 3 4.38 -5.60 -6.67
N ALA A 4 4.73 -4.32 -6.56
CA ALA A 4 4.02 -3.39 -5.69
C ALA A 4 3.34 -2.28 -6.51
N LEU A 5 2.13 -1.91 -6.08
CA LEU A 5 1.42 -0.73 -6.55
C LEU A 5 1.55 0.38 -5.51
N ILE A 6 2.03 1.55 -5.92
CA ILE A 6 2.20 2.73 -5.07
C ILE A 6 1.23 3.80 -5.55
N ILE A 7 0.31 4.22 -4.68
CA ILE A 7 -0.75 5.19 -4.96
C ILE A 7 -0.51 6.45 -4.14
N ASP A 8 0.09 7.46 -4.76
CA ASP A 8 0.46 8.72 -4.10
C ASP A 8 0.90 9.75 -5.14
N ASP A 9 0.39 10.97 -5.09
CA ASP A 9 0.71 12.06 -6.05
C ASP A 9 2.12 12.65 -5.88
N ASN A 10 2.77 12.41 -4.75
CA ASN A 10 4.09 12.90 -4.44
C ASN A 10 5.18 11.95 -4.99
N MET A 11 5.80 12.38 -6.09
CA MET A 11 6.86 11.61 -6.75
C MET A 11 8.07 11.30 -5.84
N ILE A 12 8.40 12.18 -4.91
CA ILE A 12 9.54 11.99 -3.98
C ILE A 12 9.19 10.90 -2.98
N PHE A 13 7.98 10.92 -2.42
CA PHE A 13 7.48 9.87 -1.55
C PHE A 13 7.43 8.53 -2.27
N SER A 14 6.78 8.49 -3.44
CA SER A 14 6.67 7.30 -4.28
C SER A 14 8.04 6.69 -4.64
N HIS A 15 9.04 7.52 -4.93
CA HIS A 15 10.41 7.04 -5.17
C HIS A 15 11.07 6.48 -3.90
N SER A 16 10.84 7.12 -2.75
CA SER A 16 11.39 6.70 -1.46
C SER A 16 10.79 5.37 -0.99
N VAL A 17 9.48 5.17 -1.20
CA VAL A 17 8.80 3.90 -0.97
C VAL A 17 9.39 2.81 -1.87
N GLN A 18 9.52 3.06 -3.17
CA GLN A 18 10.09 2.10 -4.12
C GLN A 18 11.49 1.64 -3.67
N LYS A 19 12.40 2.57 -3.35
CA LYS A 19 13.77 2.27 -2.91
C LYS A 19 13.80 1.32 -1.71
N ARG A 20 12.89 1.50 -0.75
CA ARG A 20 12.77 0.63 0.43
C ARG A 20 12.21 -0.74 0.06
N LEU A 21 11.18 -0.78 -0.77
CA LEU A 21 10.59 -2.03 -1.26
C LEU A 21 11.59 -2.85 -2.10
N GLU A 22 12.43 -2.19 -2.90
CA GLU A 22 13.54 -2.82 -3.62
C GLU A 22 14.53 -3.50 -2.66
N GLY A 23 14.85 -2.84 -1.54
CA GLY A 23 15.72 -3.35 -0.48
C GLY A 23 15.21 -4.65 0.16
N ILE A 24 13.90 -4.85 0.22
CA ILE A 24 13.26 -6.06 0.79
C ILE A 24 12.83 -7.08 -0.26
N GLY A 25 13.21 -6.88 -1.53
CA GLY A 25 13.07 -7.89 -2.59
C GLY A 25 11.92 -7.67 -3.57
N PHE A 26 11.23 -6.53 -3.56
CA PHE A 26 10.36 -6.15 -4.69
C PHE A 26 11.21 -5.81 -5.92
N ARG A 27 10.70 -6.15 -7.10
CA ARG A 27 11.43 -5.99 -8.37
C ARG A 27 10.60 -5.35 -9.47
N SER A 28 9.32 -5.09 -9.23
CA SER A 28 8.42 -4.47 -10.19
C SER A 28 7.48 -3.50 -9.50
N PHE A 29 7.23 -2.35 -10.10
CA PHE A 29 6.48 -1.27 -9.48
C PHE A 29 5.57 -0.59 -10.49
N ASP A 30 4.35 -0.29 -10.07
CA ASP A 30 3.49 0.69 -10.73
C ASP A 30 3.29 1.86 -9.76
N LYS A 31 3.33 3.09 -10.28
CA LYS A 31 3.11 4.32 -9.53
C LYS A 31 1.95 5.06 -10.16
N THR A 32 0.97 5.42 -9.35
CA THR A 32 -0.28 6.00 -9.82
C THR A 32 -0.63 7.20 -8.95
N TRP A 33 -1.15 8.25 -9.58
CA TRP A 33 -1.48 9.51 -8.94
C TRP A 33 -2.98 9.70 -8.72
N THR A 34 -3.81 8.87 -9.37
CA THR A 34 -5.26 8.93 -9.28
C THR A 34 -5.87 7.57 -9.02
N GLU A 35 -7.09 7.56 -8.47
CA GLU A 35 -7.88 6.34 -8.25
C GLU A 35 -8.04 5.52 -9.54
N ALA A 36 -8.36 6.17 -10.66
CA ALA A 36 -8.54 5.50 -11.95
C ALA A 36 -7.26 4.85 -12.47
N GLN A 37 -6.10 5.51 -12.28
CA GLN A 37 -4.80 4.94 -12.66
C GLN A 37 -4.48 3.71 -11.81
N ALA A 38 -4.74 3.75 -10.50
CA ALA A 38 -4.53 2.63 -9.59
C ALA A 38 -5.35 1.40 -10.01
N LEU A 39 -6.63 1.59 -10.31
CA LEU A 39 -7.51 0.51 -10.79
C LEU A 39 -7.01 -0.07 -12.12
N THR A 40 -6.65 0.79 -13.07
CA THR A 40 -6.13 0.38 -14.38
C THR A 40 -4.81 -0.39 -14.26
N ALA A 41 -3.91 0.05 -13.37
CA ALA A 41 -2.64 -0.62 -13.11
C ALA A 41 -2.87 -2.00 -12.49
N ALA A 42 -3.76 -2.11 -11.50
CA ALA A 42 -4.10 -3.38 -10.88
C ALA A 42 -4.77 -4.36 -11.85
N ASP A 43 -5.66 -3.88 -12.73
CA ASP A 43 -6.29 -4.71 -13.76
C ASP A 43 -5.29 -5.18 -14.83
N ARG A 44 -4.26 -4.37 -15.14
CA ARG A 44 -3.15 -4.77 -16.01
C ARG A 44 -2.25 -5.81 -15.36
N ARG A 45 -2.02 -5.69 -14.06
CA ARG A 45 -1.14 -6.57 -13.29
C ARG A 45 -1.53 -6.59 -11.82
N ASN A 46 -1.88 -7.77 -11.33
CA ASN A 46 -2.19 -7.96 -9.91
C ASN A 46 -0.97 -7.59 -9.03
N PRO A 47 -1.11 -6.62 -8.10
CA PRO A 47 -0.06 -6.31 -7.15
C PRO A 47 0.01 -7.36 -6.03
N ASP A 48 1.22 -7.63 -5.55
CA ASP A 48 1.46 -8.41 -4.34
C ASP A 48 1.40 -7.54 -3.07
N LEU A 49 1.44 -6.22 -3.24
CA LEU A 49 1.37 -5.22 -2.17
C LEU A 49 0.84 -3.90 -2.72
N ILE A 50 -0.08 -3.27 -2.00
CA ILE A 50 -0.54 -1.91 -2.28
C ILE A 50 0.02 -1.00 -1.19
N VAL A 51 0.67 0.09 -1.58
CA VAL A 51 1.09 1.16 -0.68
C VAL A 51 0.27 2.40 -1.04
N ILE A 52 -0.50 2.90 -0.08
CA ILE A 52 -1.25 4.15 -0.22
C ILE A 52 -0.54 5.24 0.56
N GLY A 53 -0.32 6.36 -0.11
CA GLY A 53 0.25 7.58 0.48
C GLY A 53 -0.79 8.45 1.18
N ASP A 54 -0.40 9.70 1.43
CA ASP A 54 -1.24 10.67 2.13
C ASP A 54 -2.37 11.20 1.25
N ASP A 55 -2.06 11.53 0.01
CA ASP A 55 -2.96 12.22 -0.91
C ASP A 55 -2.80 11.70 -2.36
N VAL A 56 -3.82 11.94 -3.18
CA VAL A 56 -3.86 11.63 -4.61
C VAL A 56 -4.41 12.83 -5.37
N GLU A 57 -4.01 12.98 -6.62
CA GLU A 57 -4.43 14.11 -7.48
C GLU A 57 -5.94 14.09 -7.73
N GLU A 58 -6.52 12.90 -7.90
CA GLU A 58 -7.97 12.72 -8.12
C GLU A 58 -8.48 11.41 -7.52
N GLY A 59 -9.63 11.48 -6.85
CA GLY A 59 -10.31 10.35 -6.23
C GLY A 59 -9.80 10.03 -4.83
N SER A 60 -9.81 8.75 -4.46
CA SER A 60 -9.33 8.28 -3.14
C SER A 60 -8.44 7.04 -3.28
N ALA A 61 -7.20 7.14 -2.78
CA ALA A 61 -6.29 6.01 -2.70
C ALA A 61 -6.86 4.84 -1.89
N LEU A 62 -7.60 5.14 -0.82
CA LEU A 62 -8.25 4.12 0.01
C LEU A 62 -9.37 3.40 -0.75
N ARG A 63 -10.21 4.12 -1.49
CA ARG A 63 -11.26 3.49 -2.32
C ARG A 63 -10.67 2.64 -3.43
N ALA A 64 -9.61 3.12 -4.08
CA ALA A 64 -8.87 2.34 -5.07
C ALA A 64 -8.35 1.03 -4.46
N ALA A 65 -7.69 1.10 -3.30
CA ALA A 65 -7.18 -0.06 -2.60
C ALA A 65 -8.30 -1.03 -2.21
N GLN A 66 -9.42 -0.54 -1.66
CA GLN A 66 -10.60 -1.35 -1.32
C GLN A 66 -11.13 -2.11 -2.54
N ALA A 67 -11.38 -1.40 -3.65
CA ALA A 67 -11.88 -1.99 -4.88
C ALA A 67 -10.93 -3.05 -5.48
N ILE A 68 -9.61 -2.88 -5.33
CA ILE A 68 -8.63 -3.90 -5.73
C ILE A 68 -8.71 -5.11 -4.79
N THR A 69 -8.79 -4.86 -3.46
CA THR A 69 -8.85 -5.94 -2.46
C THR A 69 -10.12 -6.78 -2.52
N GLU A 70 -11.22 -6.22 -3.00
CA GLU A 70 -12.47 -6.95 -3.25
C GLU A 70 -12.31 -7.98 -4.38
N LYS A 71 -11.48 -7.67 -5.40
CA LYS A 71 -11.21 -8.59 -6.52
C LYS A 71 -10.16 -9.64 -6.15
N VAL A 72 -9.08 -9.20 -5.49
CA VAL A 72 -7.94 -10.05 -5.12
C VAL A 72 -7.49 -9.68 -3.73
N PRO A 73 -7.39 -10.62 -2.77
CA PRO A 73 -6.91 -10.31 -1.43
C PRO A 73 -5.42 -9.92 -1.47
N VAL A 74 -5.16 -8.61 -1.48
CA VAL A 74 -3.82 -8.02 -1.51
C VAL A 74 -3.59 -7.24 -0.22
N PRO A 75 -2.42 -7.36 0.43
CA PRO A 75 -2.11 -6.53 1.58
C PRO A 75 -2.02 -5.04 1.18
N VAL A 76 -2.71 -4.20 1.95
CA VAL A 76 -2.68 -2.74 1.81
C VAL A 76 -1.92 -2.15 2.99
N LEU A 77 -0.94 -1.29 2.69
CA LEU A 77 -0.19 -0.52 3.67
C LEU A 77 -0.45 0.96 3.45
N MET A 78 -1.00 1.62 4.46
CA MET A 78 -1.01 3.07 4.50
C MET A 78 0.34 3.55 5.01
N VAL A 79 1.01 4.39 4.22
CA VAL A 79 2.31 4.94 4.56
C VAL A 79 2.22 6.45 4.43
N THR A 80 2.69 7.15 5.46
CA THR A 80 2.70 8.61 5.47
C THR A 80 4.13 9.12 5.64
N ALA A 81 4.42 10.26 5.03
CA ALA A 81 5.63 11.02 5.33
C ALA A 81 5.45 11.92 6.58
N ASP A 82 4.20 12.15 7.00
CA ASP A 82 3.84 13.01 8.12
C ASP A 82 3.64 12.21 9.42
N PRO A 83 4.53 12.36 10.42
CA PRO A 83 4.41 11.66 11.69
C PRO A 83 3.19 12.05 12.53
N ILE A 84 2.60 13.24 12.31
CA ILE A 84 1.39 13.67 13.00
C ILE A 84 0.19 12.92 12.43
N ARG A 85 0.08 12.83 11.10
CA ARG A 85 -0.95 12.01 10.43
C ARG A 85 -0.81 10.53 10.81
N ALA A 86 0.44 10.05 10.92
CA ALA A 86 0.72 8.69 11.35
C ALA A 86 0.07 8.38 12.72
N LYS A 87 0.26 9.30 13.67
CA LYS A 87 -0.24 9.16 15.03
C LYS A 87 -1.76 9.22 15.11
N LEU A 88 -2.39 10.16 14.39
CA LEU A 88 -3.84 10.37 14.44
C LEU A 88 -4.64 9.17 13.91
N ALA A 89 -4.17 8.52 12.84
CA ALA A 89 -4.91 7.38 12.29
C ALA A 89 -4.65 6.04 12.99
N ILE A 90 -3.62 5.94 13.85
CA ILE A 90 -3.50 4.85 14.83
C ILE A 90 -4.62 4.93 15.89
N GLU A 91 -5.07 6.14 16.21
CA GLU A 91 -6.12 6.38 17.22
C GLU A 91 -7.55 6.07 16.68
N ASP A 92 -7.73 5.95 15.36
CA ASP A 92 -9.04 5.84 14.66
C ASP A 92 -9.36 4.42 14.12
N GLN A 93 -8.63 3.39 14.54
CA GLN A 93 -8.57 2.07 13.87
C GLN A 93 -9.92 1.39 13.53
N GLY A 94 -10.28 1.45 12.25
CA GLY A 94 -11.19 0.53 11.55
C GLY A 94 -10.46 -0.17 10.38
N THR A 95 -10.25 -1.48 10.50
CA THR A 95 -9.85 -2.49 9.48
C THR A 95 -8.59 -2.28 8.63
N VAL A 96 -8.08 -1.06 8.43
CA VAL A 96 -6.87 -0.79 7.62
C VAL A 96 -5.64 -0.82 8.52
N LYS A 97 -4.65 -1.66 8.18
CA LYS A 97 -3.35 -1.67 8.87
C LYS A 97 -2.52 -0.45 8.47
N GLY A 98 -2.46 0.52 9.37
CA GLY A 98 -1.67 1.73 9.21
C GLY A 98 -2.36 2.94 9.81
N PRO A 99 -1.80 4.14 9.60
CA PRO A 99 -0.60 4.44 8.79
C PRO A 99 0.73 4.10 9.48
N PHE A 100 1.67 3.59 8.68
CA PHE A 100 3.06 3.38 9.06
C PHE A 100 3.92 4.55 8.58
N LEU A 101 4.99 4.84 9.31
CA LEU A 101 6.02 5.73 8.80
C LEU A 101 6.81 5.07 7.68
N LEU A 102 7.38 5.88 6.79
CA LEU A 102 8.26 5.41 5.71
C LEU A 102 9.40 4.50 6.22
N ASN A 103 9.94 4.79 7.41
CA ASN A 103 10.99 3.97 8.04
C ASN A 103 10.50 2.64 8.63
N GLN A 104 9.19 2.43 8.72
CA GLN A 104 8.57 1.21 9.23
C GLN A 104 8.06 0.28 8.12
N ILE A 105 8.19 0.66 6.84
CA ILE A 105 7.70 -0.13 5.71
C ILE A 105 8.17 -1.58 5.76
N GLU A 106 9.44 -1.82 6.10
CA GLU A 106 9.99 -3.19 6.10
C GLU A 106 9.29 -4.09 7.12
N GLU A 107 9.05 -3.57 8.32
CA GLU A 107 8.32 -4.27 9.37
C GLU A 107 6.83 -4.40 9.02
N ALA A 108 6.24 -3.35 8.45
CA ALA A 108 4.85 -3.37 7.99
C ALA A 108 4.63 -4.44 6.91
N VAL A 109 5.55 -4.58 5.95
CA VAL A 109 5.51 -5.64 4.92
C VAL A 109 5.68 -7.02 5.55
N LYS A 110 6.61 -7.20 6.50
CA LYS A 110 6.77 -8.47 7.21
C LYS A 110 5.50 -8.87 7.94
N GLN A 111 4.84 -7.92 8.61
CA GLN A 111 3.57 -8.16 9.32
C GLN A 111 2.42 -8.46 8.35
N ALA A 112 2.33 -7.72 7.24
CA ALA A 112 1.29 -7.93 6.24
C ALA A 112 1.41 -9.33 5.58
N ARG A 113 2.63 -9.79 5.31
CA ARG A 113 2.89 -11.14 4.78
C ARG A 113 2.61 -12.27 5.78
N HIS A 114 2.71 -12.03 7.09
CA HIS A 114 2.37 -13.02 8.12
C HIS A 114 0.86 -13.15 8.37
N VAL A 115 0.03 -12.18 7.95
CA VAL A 115 -1.43 -12.21 8.15
C VAL A 115 -2.18 -12.96 7.04
N SER A 116 -1.48 -13.75 6.23
CA SER A 116 -2.10 -14.84 5.48
C SER A 116 -1.92 -16.20 6.15
N PRO A 117 -2.69 -16.52 7.22
CA PRO A 117 -3.10 -17.88 7.50
C PRO A 117 -4.60 -17.99 7.21
N ARG A 118 -4.96 -18.43 5.99
CA ARG A 118 -6.23 -19.14 5.83
C ARG A 118 -5.92 -20.62 5.70
N SER A 119 -5.44 -21.17 6.81
CA SER A 119 -5.58 -22.57 7.18
C SER A 119 -6.46 -22.57 8.43
N LEU A 120 -7.76 -22.41 8.20
CA LEU A 120 -8.77 -22.89 9.15
C LEU A 120 -9.32 -24.16 8.51
N ASP A 121 -8.53 -25.22 8.63
CA ASP A 121 -9.02 -26.59 8.57
C ASP A 121 -8.89 -27.13 10.00
N GLU A 122 -9.97 -27.01 10.77
CA GLU A 122 -10.29 -27.87 11.92
C GLU A 122 -11.81 -28.08 11.95
#